data_AF-K7W0Z5-F1
#
_entry.id   AF-K7W0Z5-F1
#
_cell.length_a   1.000
_cell.length_b   1.000
_cell.length_c   1.000
_cell.angle_alpha   90.00
_cell.angle_beta   90.00
_cell.angle_gamma   90.00
#
_symmetry.space_group_name_H-M   'P 1'
#
loop_
_entity.id
_entity.type
_entity.pdbx_description
1 polymer ?
#
loop_
_entity_poly.entity_id
_entity_poly.type
_entity_poly.pdbx_seq_one_letter_code
_entity_poly.pdbx_strand_id
1 'polypeptide(L)'
;MAKTDKLSNIIDRILNGSQTEEDIEQLRQLLNVADNRQISTQLGKYNVNIGEGKEIHIGDRIYQQWDKDAMEALVKAIQATSGIHQNTQDGDVAARDIDKRIIYENCTIIQLLSSDSNSSNLSQESLKDLDFSRIPQESIQQAYQKALPPDADVWGLEGNNITQILQQLEQFRRLVEFFNKLSQDKNVPQEIRNQLSGVAEELALKKYPDENKNKTPADFVSSQEGQLQFYLIATLERCDNNEDFLLNAWLIIDDSLPGNNLSKFISLLDQDEQQQGTLCKFKDIPIQLNKFIKTSLKYLRGKQYQLIIEVFLPSDLIGTEVDRWKISDPIVEEITLGIKYPIRLRSLERLNLDYLDSYLSDWYKYWDKVKTVLHNEPIQELFVHLQEMETFNWKSLKNNLQGKIGLKVTCAPPKAKTKELFKAILTATTPIAIWTRYDIPDFDHVSAIDEILTFKPLCHLCESVRQTREQADAQTEEHLGFHLAILWEDPYRLTPNVMLELTTPGQ
;
A
#
# COMPACT_ATOMS: atom_id res chain seq x y z
N MET A 1 -32.07 13.05 -8.89
CA MET A 1 -33.09 12.26 -9.61
C MET A 1 -33.50 12.92 -10.93
N ALA A 2 -34.03 14.14 -10.97
CA ALA A 2 -34.52 14.76 -12.22
C ALA A 2 -33.51 14.94 -13.37
N LYS A 3 -32.20 15.10 -13.10
CA LYS A 3 -31.15 15.19 -14.15
C LYS A 3 -30.82 13.83 -14.80
N THR A 4 -30.93 12.75 -14.03
CA THR A 4 -30.56 11.39 -14.49
C THR A 4 -31.62 10.81 -15.43
N ASP A 5 -32.90 11.08 -15.16
CA ASP A 5 -34.02 10.66 -16.02
C ASP A 5 -33.99 11.38 -17.38
N LYS A 6 -33.57 12.65 -17.40
CA LYS A 6 -33.44 13.42 -18.64
C LYS A 6 -32.35 12.86 -19.55
N LEU A 7 -31.25 12.35 -18.98
CA LEU A 7 -30.11 11.79 -19.71
C LEU A 7 -30.40 10.39 -20.28
N SER A 8 -31.05 9.52 -19.52
CA SER A 8 -31.48 8.20 -20.02
C SER A 8 -32.40 8.35 -21.24
N ASN A 9 -33.33 9.31 -21.19
CA ASN A 9 -34.24 9.59 -22.31
C ASN A 9 -33.50 10.11 -23.56
N ILE A 10 -32.39 10.83 -23.40
CA ILE A 10 -31.54 11.28 -24.52
C ILE A 10 -30.83 10.07 -25.13
N ILE A 11 -30.24 9.20 -24.30
CA ILE A 11 -29.54 7.99 -24.74
C ILE A 11 -30.49 7.05 -25.50
N ASP A 12 -31.70 6.85 -25.01
CA ASP A 12 -32.70 6.00 -25.67
C ASP A 12 -33.14 6.59 -27.02
N ARG A 13 -33.22 7.92 -27.16
CA ARG A 13 -33.49 8.57 -28.45
C ARG A 13 -32.34 8.40 -29.44
N ILE A 14 -31.08 8.44 -28.98
CA ILE A 14 -29.90 8.21 -29.83
C ILE A 14 -29.84 6.76 -30.30
N LEU A 15 -30.08 5.79 -29.41
CA LEU A 15 -30.11 4.36 -29.76
C LEU A 15 -31.16 4.04 -30.83
N ASN A 16 -32.29 4.75 -30.81
CA ASN A 16 -33.37 4.59 -31.78
C ASN A 16 -33.20 5.43 -33.06
N GLY A 17 -32.09 6.16 -33.21
CA GLY A 17 -31.83 7.03 -34.37
C GLY A 17 -32.80 8.22 -34.48
N SER A 18 -33.49 8.57 -33.39
CA SER A 18 -34.49 9.63 -33.33
C SER A 18 -34.03 10.85 -32.51
N GLN A 19 -32.72 11.04 -32.37
CA GLN A 19 -32.14 12.15 -31.64
C GLN A 19 -32.37 13.48 -32.35
N THR A 20 -32.53 14.55 -31.56
CA THR A 20 -32.58 15.93 -32.07
C THR A 20 -31.21 16.61 -31.94
N GLU A 21 -30.97 17.69 -32.69
CA GLU A 21 -29.75 18.49 -32.52
C GLU A 21 -29.63 19.06 -31.09
N GLU A 22 -30.75 19.33 -30.43
CA GLU A 22 -30.77 19.75 -29.03
C GLU A 22 -30.35 18.63 -28.07
N ASP A 23 -30.69 17.37 -28.39
CA ASP A 23 -30.22 16.19 -27.64
C ASP A 23 -28.70 16.02 -27.77
N ILE A 24 -28.15 16.23 -28.98
CA ILE A 24 -26.70 16.16 -29.24
C ILE A 24 -25.97 17.29 -28.50
N GLU A 25 -26.51 18.50 -28.52
CA GLU A 25 -25.90 19.65 -27.85
C GLU A 25 -25.96 19.51 -26.31
N GLN A 26 -27.07 19.01 -25.75
CA GLN A 26 -27.15 18.69 -24.32
C GLN A 26 -26.17 17.58 -23.92
N LEU A 27 -26.01 16.55 -24.76
CA LEU A 27 -25.04 15.48 -24.52
C LEU A 27 -23.60 16.01 -24.59
N ARG A 28 -23.28 16.88 -25.56
CA ARG A 28 -21.99 17.56 -25.65
C ARG A 28 -21.73 18.41 -24.42
N GLN A 29 -22.67 19.24 -23.98
CA GLN A 29 -22.51 20.07 -22.78
C GLN A 29 -22.32 19.24 -21.51
N LEU A 30 -22.93 18.06 -21.41
CA LEU A 30 -22.72 17.12 -20.31
C LEU A 30 -21.35 16.40 -20.37
N LEU A 31 -20.78 16.26 -21.57
CA LEU A 31 -19.49 15.59 -21.80
C LEU A 31 -18.30 16.56 -21.93
N ASN A 32 -18.53 17.85 -22.18
CA ASN A 32 -17.50 18.90 -22.35
C ASN A 32 -16.85 19.36 -21.02
N VAL A 33 -16.58 18.41 -20.12
CA VAL A 33 -15.88 18.68 -18.85
C VAL A 33 -14.34 18.52 -19.00
N ALA A 34 -13.82 18.14 -20.17
CA ALA A 34 -12.37 18.14 -20.42
C ALA A 34 -12.02 18.35 -21.90
N ASP A 35 -10.94 19.09 -22.14
CA ASP A 35 -10.41 19.53 -23.44
C ASP A 35 -10.22 18.40 -24.48
N ASN A 36 -10.64 18.69 -25.72
CA ASN A 36 -10.27 18.16 -27.04
C ASN A 36 -9.44 16.85 -27.14
N ARG A 37 -9.90 15.76 -26.52
CA ARG A 37 -9.47 14.39 -26.85
C ARG A 37 -10.65 13.43 -26.71
N GLN A 38 -10.64 12.37 -27.51
CA GLN A 38 -11.65 11.31 -27.55
C GLN A 38 -12.14 10.91 -26.14
N ILE A 39 -13.38 11.29 -25.81
CA ILE A 39 -13.96 11.07 -24.48
C ILE A 39 -14.72 9.74 -24.48
N SER A 40 -14.25 8.79 -23.67
CA SER A 40 -15.02 7.59 -23.31
C SER A 40 -15.63 7.79 -21.92
N THR A 41 -16.95 8.01 -21.84
CA THR A 41 -17.64 8.21 -20.56
C THR A 41 -18.61 7.06 -20.30
N GLN A 42 -18.53 6.51 -19.09
CA GLN A 42 -19.42 5.44 -18.63
C GLN A 42 -20.75 6.03 -18.13
N LEU A 43 -21.86 5.68 -18.78
CA LEU A 43 -23.20 6.10 -18.38
C LEU A 43 -24.09 4.87 -18.15
N GLY A 44 -24.14 4.43 -16.89
CA GLY A 44 -24.94 3.27 -16.47
C GLY A 44 -24.47 1.97 -17.13
N LYS A 45 -25.30 1.38 -17.99
CA LYS A 45 -25.04 0.09 -18.67
C LYS A 45 -24.37 0.23 -20.05
N TYR A 46 -24.13 1.46 -20.53
CA TYR A 46 -23.60 1.72 -21.87
C TYR A 46 -22.21 2.35 -21.82
N ASN A 47 -21.39 2.01 -22.81
CA ASN A 47 -20.18 2.77 -23.16
C ASN A 47 -20.53 3.74 -24.28
N VAL A 48 -20.26 5.03 -24.08
CA VAL A 48 -20.49 6.07 -25.10
C VAL A 48 -19.13 6.62 -25.53
N ASN A 49 -18.80 6.45 -26.81
CA ASN A 49 -17.63 7.03 -27.44
C ASN A 49 -18.05 8.10 -28.45
N ILE A 50 -17.44 9.28 -28.37
CA ILE A 50 -17.66 10.37 -29.32
C ILE A 50 -16.34 10.66 -30.06
N GLY A 51 -16.32 10.39 -31.36
CA GLY A 51 -15.22 10.78 -32.24
C GLY A 51 -15.29 12.27 -32.59
N GLU A 52 -14.14 12.88 -32.90
CA GLU A 52 -14.08 14.26 -33.38
C GLU A 52 -14.94 14.42 -34.64
N GLY A 53 -16.12 15.01 -34.48
CA GLY A 53 -17.02 15.34 -35.59
C GLY A 53 -18.06 14.26 -35.92
N LYS A 54 -19.13 14.24 -35.11
CA LYS A 54 -20.50 13.76 -35.43
C LYS A 54 -20.83 12.27 -35.33
N GLU A 55 -19.89 11.38 -34.99
CA GLU A 55 -20.21 9.96 -34.78
C GLU A 55 -20.24 9.60 -33.29
N ILE A 56 -21.44 9.24 -32.78
CA ILE A 56 -21.66 8.71 -31.43
C ILE A 56 -21.83 7.19 -31.57
N HIS A 57 -20.93 6.43 -30.94
CA HIS A 57 -21.07 4.98 -30.82
C HIS A 57 -21.54 4.61 -29.43
N ILE A 58 -22.71 3.97 -29.35
CA ILE A 58 -23.26 3.41 -28.12
C ILE A 58 -23.19 1.89 -28.25
N GLY A 59 -22.39 1.25 -27.40
CA GLY A 59 -22.25 -0.20 -27.35
C GLY A 59 -22.94 -0.80 -26.12
N ASP A 60 -23.53 -1.98 -26.29
CA ASP A 60 -24.00 -2.80 -25.18
C ASP A 60 -22.82 -3.37 -24.39
N ARG A 61 -22.97 -3.42 -23.07
CA ARG A 61 -22.06 -4.16 -22.20
C ARG A 61 -22.34 -5.66 -22.31
N ILE A 62 -21.66 -6.33 -23.24
CA ILE A 62 -21.65 -7.79 -23.27
C ILE A 62 -20.55 -8.27 -22.33
N TYR A 63 -20.93 -8.76 -21.14
CA TYR A 63 -20.06 -9.66 -20.40
C TYR A 63 -19.99 -10.96 -21.19
N GLN A 64 -18.96 -11.12 -22.03
CA GLN A 64 -18.63 -12.44 -22.53
C GLN A 64 -17.95 -13.18 -21.38
N GLN A 65 -18.72 -13.98 -20.66
CA GLN A 65 -18.15 -15.09 -19.91
C GLN A 65 -17.59 -16.06 -20.94
N TRP A 66 -16.29 -16.29 -20.85
CA TRP A 66 -15.63 -17.29 -21.66
C TRP A 66 -16.04 -18.64 -21.11
N ASP A 67 -16.92 -19.33 -21.84
CA ASP A 67 -17.19 -20.72 -21.52
C ASP A 67 -15.98 -21.59 -21.88
N LYS A 68 -16.01 -22.82 -21.37
CA LYS A 68 -14.91 -23.77 -21.54
C LYS A 68 -14.56 -24.01 -23.02
N ASP A 69 -15.56 -23.94 -23.89
CA ASP A 69 -15.41 -24.21 -25.32
C ASP A 69 -14.76 -23.01 -26.04
N ALA A 70 -15.10 -21.78 -25.66
CA ALA A 70 -14.44 -20.56 -26.11
C ALA A 70 -12.97 -20.49 -25.68
N MET A 71 -12.67 -20.93 -24.45
CA MET A 71 -11.29 -21.06 -23.96
C MET A 71 -10.50 -22.13 -24.72
N GLU A 72 -11.09 -23.30 -24.99
CA GLU A 72 -10.45 -24.34 -25.80
C GLU A 72 -10.22 -23.90 -27.25
N ALA A 73 -11.15 -23.15 -27.84
CA ALA A 73 -11.01 -22.60 -29.19
C ALA A 73 -9.86 -21.59 -29.28
N LEU A 74 -9.71 -20.73 -28.27
CA LEU A 74 -8.60 -19.79 -28.19
C LEU A 74 -7.25 -20.50 -28.02
N VAL A 75 -7.20 -21.52 -27.14
CA VAL A 75 -6.00 -22.35 -26.96
C VAL A 75 -5.60 -23.05 -28.26
N LYS A 76 -6.56 -23.60 -29.00
CA LYS A 76 -6.30 -24.19 -30.33
C LYS A 76 -5.84 -23.17 -31.36
N ALA A 77 -6.41 -21.97 -31.37
CA ALA A 77 -6.01 -20.91 -32.28
C ALA A 77 -4.56 -20.43 -32.02
N ILE A 78 -4.18 -20.33 -30.74
CA ILE A 78 -2.81 -19.99 -30.30
C ILE A 78 -1.83 -21.12 -30.67
N GLN A 79 -2.22 -22.38 -30.50
CA GLN A 79 -1.39 -23.53 -30.90
C GLN A 79 -1.17 -23.58 -32.41
N ALA A 80 -2.18 -23.23 -33.21
CA ALA A 80 -2.09 -23.18 -34.67
C ALA A 80 -1.23 -22.02 -35.18
N THR A 81 -1.18 -20.89 -34.48
CA THR A 81 -0.32 -19.74 -34.82
C THR A 81 1.11 -19.89 -34.34
N SER A 82 1.36 -20.76 -33.35
CA SER A 82 2.69 -21.03 -32.79
C SER A 82 3.54 -22.03 -33.61
N GLY A 83 3.06 -22.49 -34.76
CA GLY A 83 3.85 -23.32 -35.69
C GLY A 83 4.31 -24.67 -35.12
N ILE A 84 3.61 -25.23 -34.13
CA ILE A 84 3.92 -26.56 -33.59
C ILE A 84 3.33 -27.61 -34.54
N HIS A 85 4.04 -27.88 -35.65
CA HIS A 85 3.82 -29.13 -36.38
C HIS A 85 4.41 -30.28 -35.56
N GLN A 86 3.54 -31.18 -35.10
CA GLN A 86 3.96 -32.52 -34.71
C GLN A 86 4.44 -33.26 -35.98
N ASN A 87 5.74 -33.22 -36.25
CA ASN A 87 6.37 -34.21 -37.11
C ASN A 87 7.17 -35.17 -36.23
N THR A 88 6.65 -36.39 -36.21
CA THR A 88 7.34 -37.59 -35.76
C THR A 88 8.39 -37.98 -36.80
N GLN A 89 9.47 -38.57 -36.29
CA GLN A 89 10.51 -39.38 -36.96
C GLN A 89 11.79 -38.71 -37.49
N ASP A 90 12.85 -39.36 -37.00
CA ASP A 90 14.23 -39.51 -37.48
C ASP A 90 15.26 -38.41 -37.21
N GLY A 91 16.38 -38.89 -36.67
CA GLY A 91 17.37 -38.09 -35.96
C GLY A 91 18.27 -37.29 -36.89
N ASP A 92 18.87 -36.24 -36.34
CA ASP A 92 20.34 -36.19 -36.26
C ASP A 92 20.80 -35.17 -35.21
N VAL A 93 22.02 -35.38 -34.73
CA VAL A 93 22.66 -34.69 -33.62
C VAL A 93 23.21 -33.33 -34.08
N ALA A 94 22.41 -32.25 -34.01
CA ALA A 94 22.93 -30.87 -34.09
C ALA A 94 21.89 -29.78 -33.72
N ALA A 95 21.34 -29.76 -32.50
CA ALA A 95 20.61 -28.59 -31.99
C ALA A 95 20.50 -28.62 -30.46
N ARG A 96 21.58 -28.27 -29.77
CA ARG A 96 21.55 -27.95 -28.33
C ARG A 96 22.12 -26.56 -28.16
N ASP A 97 21.28 -25.53 -28.30
CA ASP A 97 21.42 -24.27 -27.54
C ASP A 97 20.35 -23.20 -27.79
N ILE A 98 19.34 -23.44 -28.63
CA ILE A 98 18.30 -22.41 -28.88
C ILE A 98 16.98 -22.69 -28.13
N ASP A 99 16.78 -23.89 -27.58
CA ASP A 99 15.48 -24.30 -27.03
C ASP A 99 15.36 -24.26 -25.49
N LYS A 100 15.99 -23.25 -24.85
CA LYS A 100 15.85 -23.00 -23.40
C LYS A 100 15.32 -21.62 -23.02
N ARG A 101 15.26 -20.65 -23.95
CA ARG A 101 14.66 -19.34 -23.69
C ARG A 101 13.13 -19.32 -23.89
N ILE A 102 12.61 -20.04 -24.87
CA ILE A 102 11.18 -19.98 -25.21
C ILE A 102 10.31 -20.77 -24.21
N ILE A 103 10.86 -21.81 -23.59
CA ILE A 103 10.16 -22.55 -22.51
C ILE A 103 10.12 -21.73 -21.21
N TYR A 104 11.06 -20.81 -20.98
CA TYR A 104 11.09 -20.01 -19.75
C TYR A 104 10.16 -18.80 -19.78
N GLU A 105 9.89 -18.21 -20.94
CA GLU A 105 9.02 -17.02 -21.05
C GLU A 105 7.52 -17.37 -21.11
N ASN A 106 7.14 -18.55 -21.64
CA ASN A 106 5.74 -18.98 -21.68
C ASN A 106 5.24 -19.64 -20.38
N CYS A 107 6.13 -20.06 -19.48
CA CYS A 107 5.72 -20.53 -18.14
C CYS A 107 5.35 -19.39 -17.18
N THR A 108 5.87 -18.17 -17.39
CA THR A 108 5.64 -17.03 -16.50
C THR A 108 4.23 -16.46 -16.64
N ILE A 109 3.62 -16.49 -17.83
CA ILE A 109 2.28 -15.93 -18.08
C ILE A 109 1.17 -16.86 -17.55
N ILE A 110 1.35 -18.19 -17.66
CA ILE A 110 0.40 -19.15 -17.06
C ILE A 110 0.51 -19.16 -15.52
N GLN A 111 1.69 -18.87 -14.96
CA GLN A 111 1.86 -18.66 -13.52
C GLN A 111 1.23 -17.34 -13.04
N LEU A 112 1.32 -16.26 -13.83
CA LEU A 112 0.74 -14.96 -13.48
C LEU A 112 -0.80 -14.94 -13.52
N LEU A 113 -1.43 -15.72 -14.40
CA LEU A 113 -2.89 -15.82 -14.46
C LEU A 113 -3.47 -16.84 -13.47
N SER A 114 -2.63 -17.67 -12.85
CA SER A 114 -3.02 -18.55 -11.74
C SER A 114 -2.83 -17.88 -10.37
N SER A 115 -2.04 -16.81 -10.28
CA SER A 115 -1.71 -16.13 -9.02
C SER A 115 -2.74 -15.14 -8.49
N ASP A 116 -3.77 -14.77 -9.27
CA ASP A 116 -4.88 -13.92 -8.80
C ASP A 116 -5.92 -14.68 -7.94
N SER A 117 -5.58 -15.90 -7.52
CA SER A 117 -6.31 -16.67 -6.50
C SER A 117 -5.44 -17.07 -5.29
N ASN A 118 -4.31 -16.39 -5.07
CA ASN A 118 -3.38 -16.70 -3.98
C ASN A 118 -3.73 -16.04 -2.63
N SER A 119 -4.85 -16.45 -2.05
CA SER A 119 -5.01 -16.46 -0.59
C SER A 119 -5.33 -17.88 -0.09
N SER A 120 -4.50 -18.86 -0.45
CA SER A 120 -4.43 -20.19 0.20
C SER A 120 -3.30 -21.05 -0.39
N ASN A 121 -2.04 -20.67 -0.16
CA ASN A 121 -0.92 -21.61 -0.29
C ASN A 121 -0.80 -22.49 0.97
N LEU A 122 -1.93 -23.05 1.41
CA LEU A 122 -1.97 -23.99 2.51
C LEU A 122 -1.92 -25.40 1.94
N SER A 123 -0.69 -25.94 1.91
CA SER A 123 -0.40 -27.38 1.96
C SER A 123 -1.17 -28.30 1.01
N GLN A 124 -1.16 -28.04 -0.30
CA GLN A 124 -1.52 -29.11 -1.25
C GLN A 124 -0.48 -30.24 -1.28
N GLU A 125 0.75 -30.05 -0.76
CA GLU A 125 1.74 -31.15 -0.65
C GLU A 125 1.57 -31.97 0.64
N SER A 126 1.48 -31.34 1.82
CA SER A 126 1.35 -32.06 3.11
C SER A 126 -0.02 -32.75 3.32
N LEU A 127 -1.08 -32.30 2.63
CA LEU A 127 -2.42 -32.92 2.72
C LEU A 127 -2.65 -34.03 1.69
N LYS A 128 -1.78 -34.20 0.69
CA LYS A 128 -1.93 -35.24 -0.36
C LYS A 128 -1.78 -36.66 0.17
N ASP A 129 -1.05 -36.83 1.28
CA ASP A 129 -0.75 -38.14 1.87
C ASP A 129 -1.78 -38.57 2.94
N LEU A 130 -2.75 -37.70 3.27
CA LEU A 130 -3.78 -37.97 4.27
C LEU A 130 -5.02 -38.58 3.63
N ASP A 131 -5.24 -39.87 3.88
CA ASP A 131 -6.45 -40.57 3.43
C ASP A 131 -7.61 -40.37 4.42
N PHE A 132 -8.38 -39.29 4.20
CA PHE A 132 -9.57 -38.98 4.99
C PHE A 132 -10.69 -40.02 4.87
N SER A 133 -10.66 -40.90 3.86
CA SER A 133 -11.68 -41.96 3.71
C SER A 133 -11.61 -43.02 4.81
N ARG A 134 -10.47 -43.11 5.50
CA ARG A 134 -10.21 -44.03 6.62
C ARG A 134 -10.53 -43.43 7.99
N ILE A 135 -11.01 -42.19 8.03
CA ILE A 135 -11.39 -41.50 9.26
C ILE A 135 -12.92 -41.54 9.39
N PRO A 136 -13.49 -41.97 10.53
CA PRO A 136 -14.93 -41.94 10.73
C PRO A 136 -15.49 -40.53 10.54
N GLN A 137 -16.59 -40.40 9.78
CA GLN A 137 -17.22 -39.11 9.50
C GLN A 137 -17.65 -38.39 10.80
N GLU A 138 -18.09 -39.14 11.80
CA GLU A 138 -18.43 -38.59 13.12
C GLU A 138 -17.22 -37.96 13.83
N SER A 139 -16.03 -38.57 13.71
CA SER A 139 -14.78 -38.03 14.25
C SER A 139 -14.39 -36.73 13.56
N ILE A 140 -14.54 -36.67 12.23
CA ILE A 140 -14.32 -35.46 11.44
C ILE A 140 -15.28 -34.35 11.89
N GLN A 141 -16.58 -34.65 12.01
CA GLN A 141 -17.58 -33.65 12.37
C GLN A 141 -17.40 -33.16 13.82
N GLN A 142 -17.06 -34.04 14.76
CA GLN A 142 -16.80 -33.66 16.14
C GLN A 142 -15.53 -32.81 16.28
N ALA A 143 -14.47 -33.14 15.55
CA ALA A 143 -13.26 -32.34 15.51
C ALA A 143 -13.54 -30.96 14.88
N TYR A 144 -14.36 -30.92 13.83
CA TYR A 144 -14.76 -29.69 13.17
C TYR A 144 -15.52 -28.76 14.12
N GLN A 145 -16.59 -29.26 14.75
CA GLN A 145 -17.41 -28.49 15.70
C GLN A 145 -16.59 -27.97 16.90
N LYS A 146 -15.64 -28.77 17.41
CA LYS A 146 -14.77 -28.36 18.52
C LYS A 146 -13.67 -27.38 18.12
N ALA A 147 -13.35 -27.26 16.83
CA ALA A 147 -12.35 -26.33 16.30
C ALA A 147 -12.97 -25.01 15.84
N LEU A 148 -14.30 -24.95 15.72
CA LEU A 148 -15.02 -23.73 15.36
C LEU A 148 -15.05 -22.71 16.53
N PRO A 149 -15.15 -21.40 16.23
CA PRO A 149 -15.31 -20.36 17.23
C PRO A 149 -16.59 -20.54 18.08
N PRO A 150 -16.65 -19.99 19.31
CA PRO A 150 -17.82 -20.11 20.20
C PRO A 150 -19.13 -19.54 19.63
N ASP A 151 -19.04 -18.65 18.65
CA ASP A 151 -20.16 -18.00 17.96
C ASP A 151 -20.52 -18.67 16.62
N ALA A 152 -19.95 -19.84 16.30
CA ALA A 152 -20.16 -20.52 15.03
C ALA A 152 -21.62 -20.84 14.71
N ASP A 153 -22.47 -21.04 15.73
CA ASP A 153 -23.91 -21.27 15.61
C ASP A 153 -24.65 -20.10 14.93
N VAL A 154 -24.08 -18.88 14.97
CA VAL A 154 -24.65 -17.67 14.33
C VAL A 154 -24.44 -17.69 12.82
N TRP A 155 -23.43 -18.40 12.34
CA TRP A 155 -22.95 -18.34 10.95
C TRP A 155 -23.50 -19.45 10.04
N GLY A 156 -24.31 -20.37 10.58
CA GLY A 156 -24.93 -21.45 9.80
C GLY A 156 -23.90 -22.36 9.11
N LEU A 157 -22.75 -22.59 9.75
CA LEU A 157 -21.63 -23.34 9.18
C LEU A 157 -21.90 -24.86 9.22
N GLU A 158 -22.71 -25.36 8.27
CA GLU A 158 -22.87 -26.79 8.01
C GLU A 158 -21.86 -27.24 6.93
N GLY A 159 -20.72 -27.77 7.37
CA GLY A 159 -19.78 -28.46 6.50
C GLY A 159 -20.24 -29.89 6.24
N ASN A 160 -20.64 -30.21 5.00
CA ASN A 160 -21.17 -31.55 4.66
C ASN A 160 -20.11 -32.49 4.06
N ASN A 161 -18.96 -31.96 3.63
CA ASN A 161 -17.84 -32.75 3.14
C ASN A 161 -16.49 -32.20 3.64
N ILE A 162 -15.47 -33.06 3.64
CA ILE A 162 -14.15 -32.72 4.19
C ILE A 162 -13.50 -31.52 3.50
N THR A 163 -13.71 -31.33 2.20
CA THR A 163 -13.17 -30.20 1.45
C THR A 163 -13.75 -28.88 1.93
N GLN A 164 -15.07 -28.81 2.15
CA GLN A 164 -15.75 -27.64 2.70
C GLN A 164 -15.31 -27.36 4.13
N ILE A 165 -15.18 -28.41 4.95
CA ILE A 165 -14.69 -28.32 6.33
C ILE A 165 -13.29 -27.71 6.36
N LEU A 166 -12.37 -28.20 5.52
CA LEU A 166 -10.99 -27.70 5.47
C LEU A 166 -10.94 -26.25 4.98
N GLN A 167 -11.71 -25.89 3.95
CA GLN A 167 -11.80 -24.51 3.45
C GLN A 167 -12.36 -23.54 4.50
N GLN A 168 -13.41 -23.94 5.22
CA GLN A 168 -13.99 -23.12 6.28
C GLN A 168 -13.00 -22.95 7.44
N LEU A 169 -12.36 -24.04 7.88
CA LEU A 169 -11.34 -23.97 8.92
C LEU A 169 -10.11 -23.16 8.52
N GLU A 170 -9.76 -23.16 7.24
CA GLU A 170 -8.69 -22.33 6.69
C GLU A 170 -9.05 -20.84 6.80
N GLN A 171 -10.28 -20.48 6.40
CA GLN A 171 -10.81 -19.11 6.52
C GLN A 171 -10.75 -18.61 7.97
N PHE A 172 -11.04 -19.47 8.94
CA PHE A 172 -10.97 -19.14 10.38
C PHE A 172 -9.57 -19.37 11.01
N ARG A 173 -8.57 -19.81 10.23
CA ARG A 173 -7.21 -20.17 10.70
C ARG A 173 -7.17 -21.24 11.81
N ARG A 174 -8.14 -22.15 11.82
CA ARG A 174 -8.39 -23.19 12.85
C ARG A 174 -7.96 -24.61 12.48
N LEU A 175 -7.29 -24.79 11.35
CA LEU A 175 -6.83 -26.11 10.88
C LEU A 175 -5.93 -26.85 11.87
N VAL A 176 -5.01 -26.15 12.55
CA VAL A 176 -4.14 -26.76 13.57
C VAL A 176 -4.97 -27.36 14.72
N GLU A 177 -5.99 -26.63 15.17
CA GLU A 177 -6.88 -27.09 16.25
C GLU A 177 -7.72 -28.29 15.79
N PHE A 178 -8.23 -28.25 14.57
CA PHE A 178 -8.93 -29.37 13.95
C PHE A 178 -8.07 -30.64 13.88
N PHE A 179 -6.85 -30.55 13.35
CA PHE A 179 -5.95 -31.71 13.25
C PHE A 179 -5.49 -32.22 14.62
N ASN A 180 -5.27 -31.33 15.60
CA ASN A 180 -4.97 -31.71 16.98
C ASN A 180 -6.15 -32.41 17.66
N LYS A 181 -7.39 -32.00 17.39
CA LYS A 181 -8.58 -32.68 17.94
C LYS A 181 -8.80 -34.03 17.27
N LEU A 182 -8.60 -34.11 15.96
CA LEU A 182 -8.77 -35.35 15.20
C LEU A 182 -7.69 -36.39 15.54
N SER A 183 -6.45 -35.97 15.81
CA SER A 183 -5.37 -36.87 16.25
C SER A 183 -5.57 -37.40 17.68
N GLN A 184 -6.39 -36.75 18.50
CA GLN A 184 -6.72 -37.19 19.87
C GLN A 184 -7.91 -38.16 19.91
N ASP A 185 -8.63 -38.35 18.81
CA ASP A 185 -9.80 -39.23 18.77
C ASP A 185 -9.38 -40.70 18.66
N LYS A 186 -9.78 -41.51 19.66
CA LYS A 186 -9.46 -42.94 19.76
C LYS A 186 -10.07 -43.78 18.63
N ASN A 187 -11.10 -43.27 17.95
CA ASN A 187 -11.75 -43.94 16.83
C ASN A 187 -10.97 -43.79 15.52
N VAL A 188 -9.96 -42.90 15.49
CA VAL A 188 -9.08 -42.73 14.33
C VAL A 188 -7.92 -43.73 14.40
N PRO A 189 -7.62 -44.47 13.31
CA PRO A 189 -6.49 -45.39 13.26
C PRO A 189 -5.18 -44.74 13.72
N GLN A 190 -4.37 -45.45 14.51
CA GLN A 190 -3.15 -44.92 15.12
C GLN A 190 -2.17 -44.35 14.08
N GLU A 191 -2.06 -45.00 12.92
CA GLU A 191 -1.22 -44.55 11.81
C GLU A 191 -1.66 -43.16 11.29
N ILE A 192 -2.97 -42.95 11.14
CA ILE A 192 -3.53 -41.67 10.72
C ILE A 192 -3.41 -40.63 11.84
N ARG A 193 -3.59 -41.01 13.11
CA ARG A 193 -3.37 -40.08 14.23
C ARG A 193 -1.94 -39.53 14.26
N ASN A 194 -0.95 -40.38 13.97
CA ASN A 194 0.44 -39.95 13.90
C ASN A 194 0.66 -38.99 12.71
N GLN A 195 0.06 -39.27 11.55
CA GLN A 195 0.11 -38.37 10.38
C GLN A 195 -0.57 -37.02 10.67
N LEU A 196 -1.75 -37.03 11.29
CA LEU A 196 -2.47 -35.83 11.69
C LEU A 196 -1.71 -34.98 12.71
N SER A 197 -1.03 -35.62 13.68
CA SER A 197 -0.14 -34.93 14.62
C SER A 197 1.04 -34.29 13.90
N GLY A 198 1.68 -35.02 12.98
CA GLY A 198 2.78 -34.48 12.17
C GLY A 198 2.36 -33.29 11.31
N VAL A 199 1.16 -33.33 10.71
CA VAL A 199 0.61 -32.21 9.95
C VAL A 199 0.23 -31.04 10.86
N ALA A 200 -0.31 -31.29 12.05
CA ALA A 200 -0.60 -30.23 13.02
C ALA A 200 0.69 -29.55 13.52
N GLU A 201 1.75 -30.31 13.75
CA GLU A 201 3.09 -29.83 14.10
C GLU A 201 3.72 -29.03 12.96
N GLU A 202 3.65 -29.51 11.72
CA GLU A 202 4.16 -28.78 10.54
C GLU A 202 3.41 -27.45 10.33
N LEU A 203 2.08 -27.47 10.49
CA LEU A 203 1.25 -26.27 10.41
C LEU A 203 1.48 -25.31 11.60
N ALA A 204 1.83 -25.82 12.77
CA ALA A 204 2.20 -25.02 13.94
C ALA A 204 3.61 -24.39 13.78
N LEU A 205 4.56 -25.14 13.21
CA LEU A 205 5.91 -24.67 12.86
C LEU A 205 5.90 -23.64 11.73
N LYS A 206 4.97 -23.76 10.76
CA LYS A 206 4.75 -22.72 9.74
C LYS A 206 4.05 -21.47 10.28
N LYS A 207 3.34 -21.56 11.42
CA LYS A 207 2.84 -20.39 12.17
C LYS A 207 3.91 -19.73 13.05
N TYR A 208 5.07 -20.37 13.27
CA TYR A 208 6.18 -19.88 14.09
C TYR A 208 7.52 -20.39 13.55
N PRO A 209 8.25 -19.64 12.71
CA PRO A 209 9.68 -19.90 12.54
C PRO A 209 10.39 -19.58 13.87
N ASP A 210 10.61 -20.62 14.67
CA ASP A 210 11.54 -20.78 15.79
C ASP A 210 12.08 -19.48 16.44
N GLU A 211 11.20 -18.74 17.13
CA GLU A 211 11.58 -17.85 18.22
C GLU A 211 11.38 -18.58 19.56
N ASN A 212 12.45 -19.20 20.08
CA ASN A 212 12.88 -19.15 21.50
C ASN A 212 13.65 -20.39 21.97
N LYS A 213 14.98 -20.25 22.03
CA LYS A 213 15.72 -20.58 23.26
C LYS A 213 16.39 -19.31 23.78
N ASN A 214 15.62 -18.47 24.47
CA ASN A 214 15.93 -17.87 25.78
C ASN A 214 14.96 -16.70 26.04
N LYS A 215 13.91 -16.97 26.83
CA LYS A 215 12.92 -15.98 27.29
C LYS A 215 13.52 -14.95 28.25
N THR A 216 13.04 -13.71 28.22
CA THR A 216 12.39 -12.96 29.33
C THR A 216 11.91 -11.57 28.80
N PRO A 217 11.10 -10.76 29.55
CA PRO A 217 9.67 -10.58 29.35
C PRO A 217 9.33 -9.17 28.81
N ALA A 218 8.88 -9.07 27.56
CA ALA A 218 8.25 -7.86 27.03
C ALA A 218 7.05 -8.27 26.19
N ASP A 219 5.92 -8.46 26.88
CA ASP A 219 4.61 -8.53 26.25
C ASP A 219 4.30 -7.19 25.57
N PHE A 220 3.53 -7.27 24.47
CA PHE A 220 3.10 -6.21 23.54
C PHE A 220 4.11 -5.83 22.46
N VAL A 221 4.03 -6.47 21.28
CA VAL A 221 3.50 -5.88 20.03
C VAL A 221 3.42 -7.01 18.99
N SER A 222 2.21 -7.47 18.70
CA SER A 222 1.94 -8.29 17.52
C SER A 222 2.17 -7.46 16.25
N SER A 223 3.09 -7.89 15.40
CA SER A 223 3.17 -7.47 14.00
C SER A 223 1.84 -7.84 13.30
N GLN A 224 1.16 -6.84 12.73
CA GLN A 224 -0.08 -7.03 11.97
C GLN A 224 0.23 -7.56 10.56
N GLU A 225 0.59 -8.83 10.45
CA GLU A 225 0.66 -9.51 9.15
C GLU A 225 -0.76 -9.76 8.61
N GLY A 226 -1.19 -8.89 7.69
CA GLY A 226 -2.49 -8.97 6.99
C GLY A 226 -3.25 -7.64 6.85
N GLN A 227 -2.74 -6.54 7.40
CA GLN A 227 -3.41 -5.24 7.35
C GLN A 227 -2.99 -4.44 6.11
N LEU A 228 -3.96 -4.06 5.27
CA LEU A 228 -3.71 -3.25 4.08
C LEU A 228 -3.19 -1.87 4.48
N GLN A 229 -2.11 -1.42 3.83
CA GLN A 229 -1.55 -0.08 4.04
C GLN A 229 -2.17 0.91 3.05
N PHE A 230 -2.67 2.01 3.60
CA PHE A 230 -3.23 3.13 2.84
C PHE A 230 -2.47 4.40 3.18
N TYR A 231 -2.40 5.33 2.23
CA TYR A 231 -1.62 6.56 2.39
C TYR A 231 -2.48 7.78 2.12
N LEU A 232 -2.56 8.68 3.09
CA LEU A 232 -3.02 10.04 2.87
C LEU A 232 -1.80 10.90 2.54
N ILE A 233 -1.70 11.38 1.31
CA ILE A 233 -0.68 12.35 0.91
C ILE A 233 -1.28 13.73 0.93
N ALA A 234 -0.60 14.70 1.55
CA ALA A 234 -0.94 16.10 1.50
C ALA A 234 0.26 16.96 1.07
N THR A 235 0.06 17.96 0.22
CA THR A 235 1.08 18.99 -0.09
C THR A 235 0.68 20.32 0.49
N LEU A 236 1.66 21.06 1.00
CA LEU A 236 1.48 22.39 1.52
C LEU A 236 2.34 23.38 0.72
N GLU A 237 1.72 24.08 -0.22
CA GLU A 237 2.40 25.06 -1.07
C GLU A 237 2.17 26.48 -0.56
N ARG A 238 3.20 27.34 -0.59
CA ARG A 238 3.06 28.76 -0.26
C ARG A 238 2.48 29.51 -1.46
N CYS A 239 1.49 30.36 -1.23
CA CYS A 239 1.03 31.31 -2.24
C CYS A 239 1.94 32.55 -2.27
N ASP A 240 1.91 33.30 -3.39
CA ASP A 240 2.76 34.49 -3.60
C ASP A 240 2.61 35.57 -2.52
N ASN A 241 1.44 35.63 -1.86
CA ASN A 241 1.17 36.58 -0.80
C ASN A 241 1.81 36.21 0.56
N ASN A 242 2.48 35.05 0.66
CA ASN A 242 3.18 34.49 1.83
C ASN A 242 2.35 34.27 3.10
N GLU A 243 1.09 34.68 3.14
CA GLU A 243 0.18 34.44 4.26
C GLU A 243 -0.72 33.23 4.05
N ASP A 244 -1.02 32.93 2.77
CA ASP A 244 -1.89 31.83 2.39
C ASP A 244 -1.08 30.62 1.91
N PHE A 245 -1.70 29.46 2.13
CA PHE A 245 -1.21 28.17 1.73
C PHE A 245 -2.25 27.47 0.87
N LEU A 246 -1.76 26.79 -0.16
CA LEU A 246 -2.55 25.91 -1.01
C LEU A 246 -2.31 24.48 -0.56
N LEU A 247 -3.37 23.84 -0.06
CA LEU A 247 -3.32 22.48 0.46
C LEU A 247 -3.96 21.52 -0.54
N ASN A 248 -3.20 20.56 -1.06
CA ASN A 248 -3.73 19.47 -1.87
C ASN A 248 -3.67 18.16 -1.10
N ALA A 249 -4.59 17.23 -1.36
CA ALA A 249 -4.55 15.91 -0.74
C ALA A 249 -5.16 14.79 -1.57
N TRP A 250 -4.57 13.60 -1.45
CA TRP A 250 -5.00 12.38 -2.12
C TRP A 250 -4.90 11.17 -1.19
N LEU A 251 -5.85 10.26 -1.32
CA LEU A 251 -5.78 8.93 -0.71
C LEU A 251 -5.26 7.92 -1.74
N ILE A 252 -4.18 7.22 -1.42
CA ILE A 252 -3.73 6.04 -2.16
C ILE A 252 -4.46 4.83 -1.62
N ILE A 253 -5.27 4.18 -2.46
CA ILE A 253 -6.06 3.01 -2.10
C ILE A 253 -5.39 1.66 -2.40
N ASP A 254 -4.37 1.68 -3.25
CA ASP A 254 -3.58 0.50 -3.59
C ASP A 254 -2.15 0.92 -3.94
N ASP A 255 -1.23 0.68 -3.02
CA ASP A 255 0.16 1.04 -3.21
C ASP A 255 0.97 -0.01 -3.99
N SER A 256 0.38 -1.18 -4.25
CA SER A 256 1.01 -2.21 -5.07
C SER A 256 0.98 -1.87 -6.55
N LEU A 257 0.04 -1.00 -6.96
CA LEU A 257 -0.08 -0.58 -8.34
C LEU A 257 1.10 0.32 -8.76
N PRO A 258 1.61 0.13 -9.99
CA PRO A 258 2.67 0.94 -10.56
C PRO A 258 2.42 2.43 -10.38
N GLY A 259 3.48 3.20 -10.17
CA GLY A 259 3.39 4.62 -9.88
C GLY A 259 2.62 5.42 -10.93
N ASN A 260 2.71 5.05 -12.19
CA ASN A 260 2.01 5.71 -13.29
C ASN A 260 0.50 5.44 -13.34
N ASN A 261 -0.03 4.54 -12.51
CA ASN A 261 -1.45 4.23 -12.50
C ASN A 261 -2.21 5.22 -11.61
N LEU A 262 -2.80 6.24 -12.23
CA LEU A 262 -3.61 7.24 -11.54
C LEU A 262 -4.86 6.69 -10.85
N SER A 263 -5.35 5.51 -11.25
CA SER A 263 -6.55 4.92 -10.64
C SER A 263 -6.36 4.56 -9.17
N LYS A 264 -5.10 4.50 -8.69
CA LYS A 264 -4.80 4.25 -7.28
C LYS A 264 -5.04 5.45 -6.37
N PHE A 265 -5.22 6.64 -6.94
CA PHE A 265 -5.41 7.88 -6.19
C PHE A 265 -6.88 8.31 -6.18
N ILE A 266 -7.33 8.74 -5.01
CA ILE A 266 -8.60 9.43 -4.82
C ILE A 266 -8.30 10.86 -4.38
N SER A 267 -8.67 11.85 -5.19
CA SER A 267 -8.62 13.25 -4.77
C SER A 267 -9.54 13.48 -3.58
N LEU A 268 -9.05 14.21 -2.59
CA LEU A 268 -9.80 14.56 -1.38
C LEU A 268 -10.29 16.01 -1.37
N LEU A 269 -10.07 16.72 -2.47
CA LEU A 269 -10.64 18.04 -2.73
C LEU A 269 -12.14 17.92 -3.03
N ASP A 270 -12.90 18.97 -2.71
CA ASP A 270 -14.34 18.98 -2.94
C ASP A 270 -14.66 19.08 -4.44
N GLN A 271 -15.66 18.33 -4.92
CA GLN A 271 -15.98 18.17 -6.35
C GLN A 271 -16.44 19.46 -7.06
N ASP A 272 -16.84 20.48 -6.30
CA ASP A 272 -17.25 21.79 -6.84
C ASP A 272 -16.06 22.76 -7.02
N GLU A 273 -14.86 22.37 -6.60
CA GLU A 273 -13.67 23.20 -6.73
C GLU A 273 -13.01 22.94 -8.10
N GLN A 274 -13.20 23.86 -9.04
CA GLN A 274 -12.28 24.06 -10.17
C GLN A 274 -10.84 24.45 -9.72
N GLN A 275 -10.53 24.34 -8.42
CA GLN A 275 -9.34 24.89 -7.81
C GLN A 275 -8.24 23.83 -7.65
N GLN A 276 -7.02 24.31 -7.84
CA GLN A 276 -5.74 23.61 -7.71
C GLN A 276 -5.36 23.36 -6.24
N GLY A 277 -6.34 23.02 -5.37
CA GLY A 277 -6.17 22.83 -3.93
C GLY A 277 -7.04 23.74 -3.06
N THR A 278 -7.09 23.45 -1.76
CA THR A 278 -7.84 24.23 -0.76
C THR A 278 -6.96 25.35 -0.19
N LEU A 279 -7.35 26.61 -0.42
CA LEU A 279 -6.65 27.78 0.13
C LEU A 279 -6.94 27.95 1.64
N CYS A 280 -5.90 28.12 2.46
CA CYS A 280 -6.04 28.32 3.90
C CYS A 280 -4.87 29.11 4.53
N LYS A 281 -5.09 29.69 5.71
CA LYS A 281 -4.00 30.26 6.53
C LYS A 281 -3.30 29.13 7.29
N PHE A 282 -2.05 29.38 7.72
CA PHE A 282 -1.26 28.37 8.45
C PHE A 282 -1.99 27.73 9.64
N LYS A 283 -2.67 28.55 10.45
CA LYS A 283 -3.43 28.11 11.63
C LYS A 283 -4.61 27.18 11.30
N ASP A 284 -5.09 27.22 10.06
CA ASP A 284 -6.25 26.45 9.61
C ASP A 284 -5.83 25.13 8.93
N ILE A 285 -4.53 24.92 8.65
CA ILE A 285 -4.01 23.69 8.06
C ILE A 285 -4.41 22.44 8.87
N PRO A 286 -4.29 22.40 10.21
CA PRO A 286 -4.72 21.24 10.99
C PRO A 286 -6.20 20.90 10.78
N ILE A 287 -7.05 21.93 10.65
CA ILE A 287 -8.49 21.77 10.43
C ILE A 287 -8.74 21.16 9.05
N GLN A 288 -8.07 21.65 8.00
CA GLN A 288 -8.22 21.12 6.65
C GLN A 288 -7.67 19.69 6.53
N LEU A 289 -6.50 19.40 7.13
CA LEU A 289 -5.95 18.05 7.15
C LEU A 289 -6.91 17.07 7.88
N ASN A 290 -7.52 17.49 8.99
CA ASN A 290 -8.53 16.69 9.68
C ASN A 290 -9.75 16.39 8.78
N LYS A 291 -10.17 17.33 7.92
CA LYS A 291 -11.23 17.06 6.93
C LYS A 291 -10.80 15.99 5.93
N PHE A 292 -9.59 16.07 5.38
CA PHE A 292 -9.07 15.07 4.45
C PHE A 292 -8.93 13.68 5.09
N ILE A 293 -8.50 13.62 6.35
CA ILE A 293 -8.48 12.38 7.14
C ILE A 293 -9.91 11.84 7.25
N LYS A 294 -10.89 12.64 7.67
CA LYS A 294 -12.29 12.19 7.78
C LYS A 294 -12.84 11.68 6.45
N THR A 295 -12.55 12.36 5.34
CA THR A 295 -12.96 11.92 4.00
C THR A 295 -12.29 10.60 3.64
N SER A 296 -10.99 10.44 3.92
CA SER A 296 -10.27 9.18 3.73
C SER A 296 -10.90 8.04 4.53
N LEU A 297 -11.22 8.25 5.80
CA LEU A 297 -11.87 7.24 6.66
C LEU A 297 -13.26 6.82 6.14
N LYS A 298 -13.97 7.68 5.40
CA LYS A 298 -15.23 7.29 4.73
C LYS A 298 -14.97 6.28 3.60
N TYR A 299 -13.93 6.48 2.80
CA TYR A 299 -13.53 5.54 1.74
C TYR A 299 -13.00 4.20 2.29
N LEU A 300 -12.39 4.24 3.48
CA LEU A 300 -11.81 3.06 4.13
C LEU A 300 -12.79 2.31 5.04
N ARG A 301 -14.03 2.78 5.15
CA ARG A 301 -15.05 2.16 6.01
C ARG A 301 -15.26 0.69 5.64
N GLY A 302 -15.27 -0.18 6.65
CA GLY A 302 -15.47 -1.62 6.47
C GLY A 302 -14.22 -2.40 6.08
N LYS A 303 -13.07 -1.74 5.92
CA LYS A 303 -11.77 -2.40 5.68
C LYS A 303 -10.97 -2.52 6.98
N GLN A 304 -10.11 -3.52 7.07
CA GLN A 304 -9.02 -3.55 8.06
C GLN A 304 -7.80 -2.90 7.43
N TYR A 305 -7.33 -1.78 7.98
CA TYR A 305 -6.30 -0.97 7.34
C TYR A 305 -5.40 -0.25 8.33
N GLN A 306 -4.18 0.05 7.91
CA GLN A 306 -3.30 1.03 8.53
C GLN A 306 -3.24 2.25 7.63
N LEU A 307 -3.65 3.42 8.13
CA LEU A 307 -3.55 4.69 7.40
C LEU A 307 -2.26 5.40 7.82
N ILE A 308 -1.38 5.64 6.87
CA ILE A 308 -0.14 6.42 7.03
C ILE A 308 -0.37 7.80 6.43
N ILE A 309 0.09 8.84 7.10
CA ILE A 309 -0.07 10.22 6.64
C ILE A 309 1.29 10.75 6.20
N GLU A 310 1.40 11.15 4.93
CA GLU A 310 2.60 11.76 4.35
C GLU A 310 2.32 13.23 4.02
N VAL A 311 3.15 14.14 4.57
CA VAL A 311 2.96 15.58 4.37
C VAL A 311 4.19 16.16 3.70
N PHE A 312 4.00 16.67 2.48
CA PHE A 312 5.00 17.43 1.73
C PHE A 312 5.01 18.88 2.22
N LEU A 313 6.12 19.27 2.85
CA LEU A 313 6.33 20.60 3.41
C LEU A 313 7.50 21.28 2.71
N PRO A 314 7.45 22.61 2.51
CA PRO A 314 8.62 23.36 2.08
C PRO A 314 9.70 23.31 3.17
N SER A 315 10.96 23.40 2.76
CA SER A 315 12.14 23.24 3.62
C SER A 315 12.19 24.17 4.83
N ASP A 316 11.52 25.33 4.79
CA ASP A 316 11.42 26.24 5.94
C ASP A 316 10.33 25.82 6.95
N LEU A 317 9.40 24.96 6.55
CA LEU A 317 8.31 24.43 7.38
C LEU A 317 8.48 22.97 7.77
N ILE A 318 9.48 22.27 7.26
CA ILE A 318 9.73 20.86 7.58
C ILE A 318 9.97 20.60 9.09
N GLY A 319 10.39 21.61 9.85
CA GLY A 319 10.50 21.54 11.31
C GLY A 319 9.17 21.71 12.06
N THR A 320 8.05 21.91 11.35
CA THR A 320 6.73 22.09 11.95
C THR A 320 6.30 20.83 12.71
N GLU A 321 5.67 21.02 13.86
CA GLU A 321 5.16 19.93 14.70
C GLU A 321 3.83 19.35 14.18
N VAL A 322 3.83 18.90 12.92
CA VAL A 322 2.65 18.31 12.26
C VAL A 322 2.08 17.14 13.06
N ASP A 323 2.96 16.29 13.59
CA ASP A 323 2.60 15.17 14.45
C ASP A 323 1.90 15.59 15.75
N ARG A 324 2.09 16.83 16.23
CA ARG A 324 1.42 17.35 17.43
C ARG A 324 0.08 18.02 17.15
N TRP A 325 -0.31 18.17 15.88
CA TRP A 325 -1.59 18.74 15.53
C TRP A 325 -2.74 17.92 16.12
N LYS A 326 -3.76 18.65 16.55
CA LYS A 326 -4.93 18.05 17.14
C LYS A 326 -5.98 17.77 16.09
N ILE A 327 -6.57 16.58 16.17
CA ILE A 327 -7.65 16.16 15.29
C ILE A 327 -8.83 15.67 16.11
N SER A 328 -10.02 15.83 15.57
CA SER A 328 -11.23 15.40 16.26
C SER A 328 -11.33 13.88 16.29
N ASP A 329 -11.67 13.34 17.46
CA ASP A 329 -11.93 11.92 17.68
C ASP A 329 -13.39 11.71 18.13
N PRO A 330 -14.10 10.69 17.63
CA PRO A 330 -15.48 10.46 18.04
C PRO A 330 -15.66 10.02 19.50
N ILE A 331 -14.59 9.57 20.18
CA ILE A 331 -14.65 9.05 21.55
C ILE A 331 -14.09 10.07 22.55
N VAL A 332 -12.86 10.54 22.30
CA VAL A 332 -12.12 11.39 23.25
C VAL A 332 -12.17 12.89 22.94
N GLU A 333 -13.09 13.30 22.06
CA GLU A 333 -13.23 14.64 21.46
C GLU A 333 -12.04 15.07 20.60
N GLU A 334 -10.82 14.97 21.10
CA GLU A 334 -9.58 15.39 20.46
C GLU A 334 -8.44 14.40 20.73
N ILE A 335 -7.63 14.13 19.71
CA ILE A 335 -6.43 13.28 19.80
C ILE A 335 -5.28 13.89 19.00
N THR A 336 -4.05 13.66 19.45
CA THR A 336 -2.84 14.10 18.75
C THR A 336 -2.60 13.26 17.49
N LEU A 337 -2.35 13.92 16.37
CA LEU A 337 -2.26 13.29 15.05
C LEU A 337 -1.23 12.16 14.98
N GLY A 338 -0.01 12.43 15.46
CA GLY A 338 1.12 11.51 15.44
C GLY A 338 1.08 10.39 16.48
N ILE A 339 0.10 10.41 17.38
CA ILE A 339 -0.25 9.27 18.25
C ILE A 339 -1.18 8.33 17.50
N LYS A 340 -2.18 8.89 16.81
CA LYS A 340 -3.20 8.11 16.10
C LYS A 340 -2.68 7.47 14.82
N TYR A 341 -1.84 8.16 14.06
CA TYR A 341 -1.35 7.69 12.77
C TYR A 341 0.18 7.80 12.68
N PRO A 342 0.85 6.88 11.98
CA PRO A 342 2.23 7.10 11.54
C PRO A 342 2.30 8.33 10.62
N ILE A 343 3.23 9.24 10.92
CA ILE A 343 3.45 10.48 10.16
C ILE A 343 4.80 10.42 9.48
N ARG A 344 4.83 10.77 8.19
CA ARG A 344 6.03 10.92 7.38
C ARG A 344 6.11 12.34 6.84
N LEU A 345 7.24 13.00 7.07
CA LEU A 345 7.52 14.27 6.41
C LEU A 345 8.20 14.02 5.07
N ARG A 346 7.81 14.82 4.08
CA ARG A 346 8.33 14.80 2.73
C ARG A 346 8.77 16.21 2.36
N SER A 347 9.85 16.34 1.60
CA SER A 347 10.29 17.64 1.11
C SER A 347 9.48 18.02 -0.12
N LEU A 348 8.78 19.15 -0.06
CA LEU A 348 7.99 19.67 -1.19
C LEU A 348 8.89 19.96 -2.40
N GLU A 349 10.14 20.37 -2.18
CA GLU A 349 11.12 20.64 -3.25
C GLU A 349 11.37 19.43 -4.15
N ARG A 350 11.11 18.20 -3.67
CA ARG A 350 11.26 16.99 -4.48
C ARG A 350 10.13 16.77 -5.49
N LEU A 351 9.07 17.59 -5.45
CA LEU A 351 8.01 17.61 -6.45
C LEU A 351 8.31 18.58 -7.60
N ASN A 352 9.34 19.43 -7.46
CA ASN A 352 9.74 20.36 -8.51
C ASN A 352 10.41 19.63 -9.68
N LEU A 353 10.01 19.96 -10.91
CA LEU A 353 10.52 19.29 -12.12
C LEU A 353 12.03 19.50 -12.31
N ASP A 354 12.57 20.71 -12.09
CA ASP A 354 14.01 20.96 -12.19
C ASP A 354 14.82 20.12 -11.19
N TYR A 355 14.27 19.89 -9.99
CA TYR A 355 14.85 18.97 -9.02
C TYR A 355 14.83 17.54 -9.55
N LEU A 356 13.69 17.08 -10.06
CA LEU A 356 13.54 15.73 -10.58
C LEU A 356 14.49 15.47 -11.75
N ASP A 357 14.59 16.40 -12.70
CA ASP A 357 15.52 16.33 -13.83
C ASP A 357 16.98 16.17 -13.39
N SER A 358 17.34 16.81 -12.27
CA SER A 358 18.72 16.81 -11.76
C SER A 358 19.02 15.64 -10.82
N TYR A 359 18.04 15.15 -10.05
CA TYR A 359 18.28 14.31 -8.87
C TYR A 359 17.46 13.02 -8.82
N LEU A 360 16.44 12.82 -9.69
CA LEU A 360 15.55 11.67 -9.60
C LEU A 360 16.29 10.32 -9.75
N SER A 361 17.28 10.25 -10.65
CA SER A 361 18.07 9.03 -10.85
C SER A 361 18.88 8.65 -9.59
N ASP A 362 19.57 9.61 -8.99
CA ASP A 362 20.29 9.37 -7.73
C ASP A 362 19.31 9.03 -6.61
N TRP A 363 18.17 9.69 -6.55
CA TRP A 363 17.14 9.41 -5.56
C TRP A 363 16.63 7.96 -5.66
N TYR A 364 16.32 7.45 -6.87
CA TYR A 364 15.98 6.03 -7.06
C TYR A 364 17.09 5.12 -6.58
N LYS A 365 18.35 5.39 -6.96
CA LYS A 365 19.51 4.59 -6.55
C LYS A 365 19.66 4.52 -5.02
N TYR A 366 19.45 5.62 -4.29
CA TYR A 366 19.53 5.59 -2.83
C TYR A 366 18.31 4.93 -2.19
N TRP A 367 17.12 5.07 -2.77
CA TRP A 367 15.93 4.36 -2.31
C TRP A 367 16.03 2.85 -2.54
N ASP A 368 16.64 2.42 -3.65
CA ASP A 368 16.90 0.99 -3.91
C ASP A 368 17.76 0.39 -2.80
N LYS A 369 18.76 1.13 -2.29
CA LYS A 369 19.53 0.69 -1.11
C LYS A 369 18.65 0.56 0.13
N VAL A 370 17.73 1.50 0.37
CA VAL A 370 16.76 1.38 1.47
C VAL A 370 15.97 0.08 1.31
N LYS A 371 15.43 -0.20 0.11
CA LYS A 371 14.67 -1.44 -0.15
C LYS A 371 15.45 -2.71 0.19
N THR A 372 16.75 -2.75 -0.06
CA THR A 372 17.59 -3.92 0.30
C THR A 372 17.70 -4.20 1.80
N VAL A 373 17.41 -3.21 2.65
CA VAL A 373 17.52 -3.32 4.11
C VAL A 373 16.19 -3.07 4.84
N LEU A 374 15.08 -2.84 4.13
CA LEU A 374 13.77 -2.53 4.73
C LEU A 374 13.31 -3.59 5.73
N HIS A 375 13.53 -4.86 5.41
CA HIS A 375 13.09 -6.01 6.22
C HIS A 375 14.18 -6.53 7.18
N ASN A 376 15.31 -5.84 7.26
CA ASN A 376 16.39 -6.14 8.17
C ASN A 376 16.44 -5.09 9.28
N GLU A 377 17.02 -5.46 10.42
CA GLU A 377 17.44 -4.47 11.41
C GLU A 377 18.46 -3.52 10.76
N PRO A 378 18.23 -2.20 10.79
CA PRO A 378 19.12 -1.28 10.13
C PRO A 378 20.49 -1.25 10.83
N ILE A 379 21.53 -1.40 10.02
CA ILE A 379 22.91 -1.26 10.50
C ILE A 379 23.14 0.23 10.75
N GLN A 380 23.49 0.63 11.98
CA GLN A 380 23.72 2.02 12.38
C GLN A 380 24.71 2.75 11.43
N GLU A 381 25.68 2.03 10.87
CA GLU A 381 26.65 2.55 9.91
C GLU A 381 26.01 3.08 8.61
N LEU A 382 24.76 2.69 8.29
CA LEU A 382 24.02 3.20 7.13
C LEU A 382 23.45 4.61 7.37
N PHE A 383 23.51 5.10 8.61
CA PHE A 383 23.10 6.44 9.00
C PHE A 383 24.32 7.30 9.33
N VAL A 384 24.35 8.52 8.78
CA VAL A 384 25.27 9.56 9.27
C VAL A 384 24.74 10.06 10.60
N HIS A 385 25.60 10.19 11.60
CA HIS A 385 25.26 10.83 12.87
C HIS A 385 25.74 12.27 12.88
N LEU A 386 24.83 13.20 13.20
CA LEU A 386 25.11 14.61 13.40
C LEU A 386 24.72 15.00 14.83
N GLN A 387 25.72 15.31 15.65
CA GLN A 387 25.54 15.70 17.06
C GLN A 387 25.76 17.20 17.32
N GLU A 388 26.38 17.92 16.39
CA GLU A 388 26.74 19.33 16.55
C GLU A 388 26.19 20.16 15.38
N MET A 389 25.17 20.97 15.66
CA MET A 389 24.44 21.72 14.63
C MET A 389 24.93 23.15 14.40
N GLU A 390 25.64 23.74 15.36
CA GLU A 390 26.10 25.14 15.23
C GLU A 390 27.27 25.29 14.26
N THR A 391 28.14 24.29 14.20
CA THR A 391 29.42 24.36 13.47
C THR A 391 29.43 23.58 12.16
N PHE A 392 28.39 22.76 11.89
CA PHE A 392 28.42 21.92 10.70
C PHE A 392 28.38 22.74 9.40
N ASN A 393 29.01 22.18 8.38
CA ASN A 393 29.01 22.70 7.02
C ASN A 393 28.16 21.79 6.13
N TRP A 394 27.14 22.35 5.48
CA TRP A 394 26.22 21.57 4.65
C TRP A 394 26.89 20.82 3.49
N LYS A 395 28.00 21.33 2.93
CA LYS A 395 28.75 20.63 1.87
C LYS A 395 29.48 19.40 2.42
N SER A 396 30.06 19.53 3.62
CA SER A 396 30.69 18.40 4.32
C SER A 396 29.64 17.34 4.65
N LEU A 397 28.50 17.75 5.21
CA LEU A 397 27.39 16.85 5.51
C LEU A 397 26.88 16.14 4.25
N LYS A 398 26.68 16.87 3.14
CA LYS A 398 26.31 16.29 1.84
C LYS A 398 27.28 15.18 1.43
N ASN A 399 28.59 15.41 1.54
CA ASN A 399 29.60 14.41 1.18
C ASN A 399 29.55 13.20 2.10
N ASN A 400 29.35 13.39 3.40
CA ASN A 400 29.23 12.29 4.37
C ASN A 400 27.97 11.44 4.13
N LEU A 401 26.90 12.06 3.62
CA LEU A 401 25.65 11.39 3.26
C LEU A 401 25.77 10.58 1.97
N GLN A 402 26.79 10.81 1.13
CA GLN A 402 26.99 10.00 -0.06
C GLN A 402 27.20 8.54 0.31
N GLY A 403 26.47 7.67 -0.39
CA GLY A 403 26.51 6.23 -0.14
C GLY A 403 25.62 5.74 1.00
N LYS A 404 25.19 6.61 1.92
CA LYS A 404 24.37 6.31 3.10
C LYS A 404 22.87 6.31 2.76
N ILE A 405 22.06 5.70 3.62
CA ILE A 405 20.59 5.66 3.43
C ILE A 405 19.87 6.64 4.34
N GLY A 406 20.54 7.14 5.38
CA GLY A 406 19.89 8.10 6.26
C GLY A 406 20.80 8.99 7.09
N LEU A 407 20.14 9.89 7.81
CA LEU A 407 20.72 10.87 8.71
C LEU A 407 20.03 10.78 10.07
N LYS A 408 20.82 10.68 11.14
CA LYS A 408 20.37 10.78 12.52
C LYS A 408 20.91 12.08 13.11
N VAL A 409 20.03 12.99 13.54
CA VAL A 409 20.40 14.23 14.22
C VAL A 409 19.96 14.16 15.68
N THR A 410 20.91 14.14 16.59
CA THR A 410 20.65 13.91 18.04
C THR A 410 20.66 15.19 18.84
N CYS A 411 20.48 16.33 18.18
CA CYS A 411 20.34 17.64 18.79
C CYS A 411 19.34 18.49 18.01
N ALA A 412 18.72 19.45 18.69
CA ALA A 412 17.73 20.32 18.11
C ALA A 412 18.35 21.22 17.03
N PRO A 413 17.83 21.20 15.78
CA PRO A 413 18.35 22.05 14.72
C PRO A 413 18.05 23.53 15.03
N PRO A 414 19.07 24.40 15.20
CA PRO A 414 18.83 25.83 15.36
C PRO A 414 18.13 26.38 14.12
N LYS A 415 17.17 27.29 14.30
CA LYS A 415 16.37 27.86 13.20
C LYS A 415 17.22 28.44 12.06
N ALA A 416 18.39 29.02 12.40
CA ALA A 416 19.32 29.57 11.43
C ALA A 416 20.01 28.49 10.56
N LYS A 417 20.14 27.27 11.08
CA LYS A 417 20.85 26.14 10.48
C LYS A 417 19.93 25.12 9.81
N THR A 418 18.63 25.16 10.12
CA THR A 418 17.60 24.32 9.49
C THR A 418 17.69 24.33 7.96
N LYS A 419 17.79 25.51 7.33
CA LYS A 419 17.90 25.61 5.86
C LYS A 419 19.15 24.92 5.31
N GLU A 420 20.29 25.03 5.99
CA GLU A 420 21.54 24.37 5.59
C GLU A 420 21.45 22.85 5.73
N LEU A 421 20.78 22.37 6.79
CA LEU A 421 20.56 20.95 7.03
C LEU A 421 19.73 20.33 5.90
N PHE A 422 18.58 20.91 5.60
CA PHE A 422 17.70 20.38 4.55
C PHE A 422 18.27 20.56 3.15
N LYS A 423 19.10 21.60 2.92
CA LYS A 423 19.89 21.70 1.70
C LYS A 423 20.87 20.52 1.55
N ALA A 424 21.53 20.09 2.61
CA ALA A 424 22.41 18.91 2.56
C ALA A 424 21.60 17.63 2.26
N ILE A 425 20.48 17.43 2.94
CA ILE A 425 19.57 16.28 2.73
C ILE A 425 19.07 16.23 1.28
N LEU A 426 18.57 17.34 0.74
CA LEU A 426 18.05 17.43 -0.62
C LEU A 426 19.12 17.17 -1.67
N THR A 427 20.29 17.80 -1.53
CA THR A 427 21.38 17.69 -2.52
C THR A 427 22.16 16.38 -2.43
N ALA A 428 22.07 15.67 -1.30
CA ALA A 428 22.57 14.30 -1.15
C ALA A 428 21.50 13.25 -1.51
N THR A 429 20.28 13.67 -1.86
CA THR A 429 19.13 12.79 -2.13
C THR A 429 18.83 11.82 -0.99
N THR A 430 19.18 12.18 0.25
CA THR A 430 19.10 11.30 1.43
C THR A 430 17.67 10.79 1.63
N PRO A 431 17.46 9.47 1.65
CA PRO A 431 16.13 8.87 1.79
C PRO A 431 15.45 9.09 3.14
N ILE A 432 16.18 8.87 4.25
CA ILE A 432 15.60 8.85 5.59
C ILE A 432 16.33 9.85 6.46
N ALA A 433 15.61 10.66 7.22
CA ALA A 433 16.20 11.45 8.29
C ALA A 433 15.34 11.36 9.56
N ILE A 434 15.99 11.22 10.71
CA ILE A 434 15.35 11.27 12.02
C ILE A 434 16.06 12.32 12.87
N TRP A 435 15.29 13.17 13.55
CA TRP A 435 15.85 14.20 14.43
C TRP A 435 14.96 14.50 15.61
N THR A 436 15.56 15.02 16.67
CA THR A 436 14.84 15.68 17.77
C THR A 436 14.69 17.18 17.48
N ARG A 437 13.55 17.76 17.85
CA ARG A 437 13.29 19.20 17.81
C ARG A 437 13.72 19.92 19.08
N TYR A 438 14.03 19.17 20.13
CA TYR A 438 14.31 19.71 21.46
C TYR A 438 15.45 18.95 22.13
N ASP A 439 16.36 19.69 22.76
CA ASP A 439 17.46 19.14 23.55
C ASP A 439 16.96 18.93 24.98
N ILE A 440 16.59 17.69 25.31
CA ILE A 440 16.18 17.30 26.66
C ILE A 440 17.43 17.28 27.57
N PRO A 441 17.50 18.09 28.64
CA PRO A 441 18.66 18.10 29.52
C PRO A 441 18.93 16.72 30.14
N ASP A 442 20.20 16.35 30.27
CA ASP A 442 20.66 15.09 30.88
C ASP A 442 20.09 13.80 30.24
N PHE A 443 19.56 13.89 29.02
CA PHE A 443 19.01 12.76 28.27
C PHE A 443 19.96 12.28 27.17
N ASP A 444 20.16 10.96 27.09
CA ASP A 444 20.96 10.34 26.04
C ASP A 444 20.17 10.18 24.74
N HIS A 445 20.11 11.27 23.97
CA HIS A 445 19.44 11.31 22.67
C HIS A 445 20.08 10.33 21.66
N VAL A 446 21.37 10.02 21.80
CA VAL A 446 22.07 9.16 20.85
C VAL A 446 21.55 7.73 21.01
N SER A 447 21.63 7.19 22.23
CA SER A 447 21.17 5.83 22.53
C SER A 447 19.66 5.69 22.30
N ALA A 448 18.86 6.69 22.70
CA ALA A 448 17.41 6.63 22.53
C ALA A 448 16.97 6.61 21.05
N ILE A 449 17.62 7.41 20.19
CA ILE A 449 17.31 7.36 18.75
C ILE A 449 17.87 6.08 18.10
N ASP A 450 19.02 5.58 18.55
CA ASP A 450 19.56 4.30 18.09
C ASP A 450 18.66 3.12 18.45
N GLU A 451 18.08 3.12 19.66
CA GLU A 451 17.09 2.12 20.07
C GLU A 451 15.89 2.15 19.12
N ILE A 452 15.32 3.32 18.84
CA ILE A 452 14.18 3.45 17.91
C ILE A 452 14.53 2.94 16.50
N LEU A 453 15.74 3.25 16.01
CA LEU A 453 16.20 2.79 14.70
C LEU A 453 16.38 1.28 14.67
N THR A 454 16.93 0.67 15.72
CA THR A 454 17.34 -0.75 15.73
C THR A 454 16.31 -1.70 16.33
N PHE A 455 15.26 -1.20 16.99
CA PHE A 455 14.27 -2.01 17.69
C PHE A 455 13.49 -2.99 16.79
N LYS A 456 13.24 -2.60 15.54
CA LYS A 456 12.49 -3.39 14.55
C LYS A 456 13.10 -3.19 13.15
N PRO A 457 12.76 -4.06 12.19
CA PRO A 457 13.11 -3.82 10.79
C PRO A 457 12.73 -2.41 10.33
N LEU A 458 13.55 -1.82 9.46
CA LEU A 458 13.44 -0.42 9.05
C LEU A 458 12.06 -0.06 8.47
N CYS A 459 11.34 -1.01 7.87
CA CYS A 459 9.96 -0.83 7.40
C CYS A 459 8.96 -0.44 8.50
N HIS A 460 9.29 -0.73 9.77
CA HIS A 460 8.47 -0.37 10.94
C HIS A 460 8.89 0.95 11.60
N LEU A 461 9.92 1.64 11.12
CA LEU A 461 10.46 2.84 11.79
C LEU A 461 9.39 3.91 12.09
N CYS A 462 8.53 4.24 11.12
CA CYS A 462 7.46 5.22 11.33
C CYS A 462 6.43 4.77 12.38
N GLU A 463 6.16 3.46 12.46
CA GLU A 463 5.28 2.88 13.47
C GLU A 463 5.96 2.87 14.85
N SER A 464 7.26 2.55 14.92
CA SER A 464 8.04 2.68 16.16
C SER A 464 7.99 4.11 16.70
N VAL A 465 8.18 5.13 15.84
CA VAL A 465 8.06 6.55 16.24
C VAL A 465 6.65 6.89 16.73
N ARG A 466 5.59 6.36 16.09
CA ARG A 466 4.20 6.52 16.55
C ARG A 466 4.00 5.92 17.96
N GLN A 467 4.54 4.72 18.19
CA GLN A 467 4.48 4.05 19.49
C GLN A 467 5.24 4.81 20.58
N THR A 468 6.41 5.38 20.25
CA THR A 468 7.15 6.26 21.17
C THR A 468 6.36 7.52 21.53
N ARG A 469 5.61 8.10 20.58
CA ARG A 469 4.69 9.23 20.84
C ARG A 469 3.52 8.83 21.73
N GLU A 470 2.94 7.67 21.51
CA GLU A 470 1.85 7.13 22.32
C GLU A 470 2.29 6.92 23.78
N GLN A 471 3.50 6.38 23.99
CA GLN A 471 4.09 6.25 25.33
C GLN A 471 4.36 7.61 26.00
N ALA A 472 4.65 8.64 25.20
CA ALA A 472 4.87 10.00 25.68
C ALA A 472 3.58 10.67 26.19
N ASP A 473 2.42 10.31 25.62
CA ASP A 473 1.14 10.99 25.89
C ASP A 473 0.72 10.95 27.37
N ALA A 474 1.11 9.88 28.07
CA ALA A 474 0.86 9.73 29.50
C ALA A 474 1.96 10.36 30.39
N GLN A 475 2.97 11.00 29.81
CA GLN A 475 4.17 11.52 30.48
C GLN A 475 4.28 13.05 30.35
N THR A 476 5.37 13.61 30.90
CA THR A 476 5.71 15.03 30.76
C THR A 476 6.28 15.32 29.37
N GLU A 477 6.29 16.60 28.97
CA GLU A 477 6.90 17.05 27.71
C GLU A 477 8.42 16.76 27.61
N GLU A 478 9.05 16.18 28.63
CA GLU A 478 10.47 15.78 28.63
C GLU A 478 10.69 14.42 27.95
N HIS A 479 9.64 13.73 27.51
CA HIS A 479 9.77 12.47 26.78
C HIS A 479 10.14 12.70 25.30
N LEU A 480 11.16 11.98 24.80
CA LEU A 480 11.66 12.09 23.43
C LEU A 480 10.55 11.99 22.36
N GLY A 481 9.52 11.18 22.61
CA GLY A 481 8.37 11.02 21.71
C GLY A 481 7.71 12.34 21.30
N PHE A 482 7.65 13.36 22.16
CA PHE A 482 7.08 14.67 21.81
C PHE A 482 7.91 15.45 20.78
N HIS A 483 9.19 15.13 20.66
CA HIS A 483 10.16 15.95 19.93
C HIS A 483 10.70 15.29 18.66
N LEU A 484 10.37 14.00 18.43
CA LEU A 484 10.84 13.27 17.26
C LEU A 484 10.12 13.69 15.98
N ALA A 485 10.92 13.88 14.93
CA ALA A 485 10.45 14.05 13.57
C ALA A 485 11.19 13.09 12.63
N ILE A 486 10.48 12.68 11.56
CA ILE A 486 10.96 11.72 10.58
C ILE A 486 10.66 12.19 9.17
N LEU A 487 11.68 12.16 8.33
CA LEU A 487 11.63 12.35 6.89
C LEU A 487 11.76 10.99 6.21
N TRP A 488 10.87 10.69 5.25
CA TRP A 488 10.79 9.40 4.57
C TRP A 488 10.56 9.59 3.08
N GLU A 489 11.63 9.66 2.29
CA GLU A 489 11.59 10.13 0.91
C GLU A 489 11.52 8.99 -0.10
N ASP A 490 10.34 8.38 -0.24
CA ASP A 490 10.08 7.35 -1.27
C ASP A 490 9.82 7.98 -2.65
N PRO A 491 10.71 7.82 -3.66
CA PRO A 491 10.52 8.39 -5.01
C PRO A 491 9.42 7.71 -5.82
N TYR A 492 8.88 6.57 -5.38
CA TYR A 492 7.78 5.89 -6.04
C TYR A 492 6.40 6.40 -5.59
N ARG A 493 6.39 7.28 -4.59
CA ARG A 493 5.19 7.89 -4.01
C ARG A 493 5.19 9.41 -4.19
N LEU A 494 5.07 9.83 -5.44
CA LEU A 494 4.89 11.23 -5.83
C LEU A 494 3.40 11.58 -5.94
N THR A 495 3.09 12.86 -6.06
CA THR A 495 1.70 13.31 -6.27
C THR A 495 1.22 12.97 -7.68
N PRO A 496 -0.10 12.77 -7.90
CA PRO A 496 -0.66 12.43 -9.21
C PRO A 496 -0.22 13.37 -10.34
N ASN A 497 -0.16 14.67 -10.04
CA ASN A 497 0.22 15.69 -11.02
C ASN A 497 1.67 15.52 -11.49
N VAL A 498 2.60 15.27 -10.57
CA VAL A 498 4.00 15.02 -10.91
C VAL A 498 4.16 13.68 -11.64
N MET A 499 3.41 12.66 -11.23
CA MET A 499 3.46 11.35 -11.91
C MET A 499 2.96 11.43 -13.35
N LEU A 500 1.93 12.24 -13.62
CA LEU A 500 1.47 12.53 -14.98
C LEU A 500 2.60 13.13 -15.83
N GLU A 501 3.27 14.17 -15.34
CA GLU A 501 4.38 14.82 -16.04
C GLU A 501 5.51 13.82 -16.37
N LEU A 502 5.89 12.98 -15.40
CA LEU A 502 6.96 11.97 -15.60
C LEU A 502 6.59 10.85 -16.59
N THR A 503 5.30 10.60 -16.81
CA THR A 503 4.82 9.55 -17.72
C THR A 503 4.50 10.04 -19.12
N THR A 504 4.44 11.36 -19.30
CA THR A 504 4.20 11.98 -20.60
C THR A 504 5.55 12.04 -21.34
N PRO A 505 5.76 11.29 -22.44
CA PRO A 505 7.00 11.36 -23.19
C PRO A 505 7.21 12.80 -23.69
N GLY A 506 8.43 13.31 -23.54
CA GLY A 506 8.79 14.69 -23.86
C GLY A 506 8.22 15.16 -25.20
N GLN A 507 7.58 16.32 -25.17
CA GLN A 507 7.23 17.11 -26.35
C GLN A 507 8.46 17.74 -26.97
#